data_AF-A0A8H6KCX7-F1
#
_entry.id   AF-A0A8H6KCX7-F1
#
_cell.length_a   1.000
_cell.length_b   1.000
_cell.length_c   1.000
_cell.angle_alpha   90.00
_cell.angle_beta   90.00
_cell.angle_gamma   90.00
#
_symmetry.space_group_name_H-M   'P 1'
#
loop_
_entity.id
_entity.type
_entity.pdbx_description
1 polymer ?
#
loop_
_entity_poly.entity_id
_entity_poly.type
_entity_poly.pdbx_seq_one_letter_code
_entity_poly.pdbx_strand_id
1 'polypeptide(L)'
;MANLASTFWNQGRWKEAEELDVRVMETSLRMLGEEHPSTLTSMGNLASTYRNQGRWKEAEELEVRVRETRKRVLGEEHPSTLTSMHNLAFTWKDLERWEDAMQLLQDCVRRRENVLGAEHPDTMSSASALSDWELDFGKTSHKFT
;
A
#
# COMPACT_ATOMS: atom_id res chain seq x y z
N MET A 1 0.11 -12.38 15.40
CA MET A 1 -1.06 -11.98 16.21
C MET A 1 -1.98 -11.18 15.31
N ALA A 2 -3.18 -11.68 15.00
CA ALA A 2 -4.19 -10.88 14.30
C ALA A 2 -4.62 -9.72 15.21
N ASN A 3 -4.50 -8.47 14.75
CA ASN A 3 -5.02 -7.33 15.53
C ASN A 3 -6.56 -7.32 15.46
N LEU A 4 -7.21 -6.69 16.44
CA LEU A 4 -8.67 -6.63 16.51
C LEU A 4 -9.27 -5.93 15.28
N ALA A 5 -8.59 -4.91 14.74
CA ALA A 5 -9.01 -4.21 13.53
C ALA A 5 -9.06 -5.15 12.31
N SER A 6 -8.06 -6.01 12.11
CA SER A 6 -8.01 -7.02 11.05
C SER A 6 -9.09 -8.08 11.22
N THR A 7 -9.48 -8.39 12.46
CA THR A 7 -10.62 -9.28 12.72
C THR A 7 -11.93 -8.66 12.23
N PHE A 8 -12.16 -7.37 12.53
CA PHE A 8 -13.33 -6.64 12.01
C PHE A 8 -13.27 -6.47 10.49
N TRP A 9 -12.08 -6.17 9.95
CA TRP A 9 -11.80 -6.09 8.53
C TRP A 9 -12.23 -7.39 7.81
N ASN A 10 -11.78 -8.56 8.29
CA ASN A 10 -12.14 -9.86 7.72
C ASN A 10 -13.64 -10.20 7.84
N GLN A 11 -14.37 -9.55 8.75
CA GLN A 11 -15.82 -9.71 8.92
C GLN A 11 -16.63 -8.68 8.10
N GLY A 12 -15.99 -7.81 7.32
CA GLY A 12 -16.65 -6.71 6.60
C GLY A 12 -17.13 -5.57 7.50
N ARG A 13 -16.67 -5.53 8.75
CA ARG A 13 -17.00 -4.53 9.77
C ARG A 13 -16.05 -3.34 9.66
N TRP A 14 -16.08 -2.67 8.51
CA TRP A 14 -15.09 -1.66 8.12
C TRP A 14 -15.07 -0.43 9.03
N LYS A 15 -16.22 -0.03 9.58
CA LYS A 15 -16.32 1.12 10.48
C LYS A 15 -15.63 0.84 11.82
N GLU A 16 -15.86 -0.33 12.40
CA GLU A 16 -15.21 -0.70 13.66
C GLU A 16 -13.70 -0.93 13.47
N ALA A 17 -13.27 -1.42 12.30
CA ALA A 17 -11.85 -1.50 11.95
C ALA A 17 -11.23 -0.09 11.88
N GLU A 18 -11.89 0.85 11.19
CA GLU A 18 -11.44 2.24 11.09
C GLU A 18 -11.33 2.92 12.46
N GLU A 19 -12.37 2.82 13.30
CA GLU A 19 -12.35 3.41 14.64
C GLU A 19 -11.19 2.89 15.49
N LEU A 20 -10.79 1.62 15.32
CA LEU A 20 -9.60 1.08 15.97
C LEU A 20 -8.30 1.58 15.35
N ASP A 21 -8.20 1.55 14.02
CA ASP A 21 -7.00 2.00 13.31
C ASP A 21 -6.70 3.48 13.57
N VAL A 22 -7.71 4.35 13.59
CA VAL A 22 -7.58 5.77 13.96
C VAL A 22 -7.04 5.91 15.38
N ARG A 23 -7.63 5.21 16.36
CA ARG A 23 -7.19 5.27 17.76
C ARG A 23 -5.74 4.78 17.92
N VAL A 24 -5.37 3.72 17.22
CA VAL A 24 -4.01 3.17 17.25
C VAL A 24 -3.02 4.15 16.61
N MET A 25 -3.39 4.76 15.48
CA MET A 25 -2.58 5.76 14.80
C MET A 25 -2.35 6.99 15.67
N GLU A 26 -3.40 7.60 16.21
CA GLU A 26 -3.30 8.78 17.07
C GLU A 26 -2.47 8.50 18.34
N THR A 27 -2.68 7.32 18.94
CA THR A 27 -1.91 6.92 20.14
C THR A 27 -0.45 6.73 19.80
N SER A 28 -0.13 6.05 18.68
CA SER A 28 1.25 5.84 18.24
C SER A 28 1.93 7.15 17.90
N LEU A 29 1.24 8.04 17.19
CA LEU A 29 1.74 9.36 16.85
C LEU A 29 2.09 10.17 18.10
N ARG A 30 1.20 10.19 19.11
CA ARG A 30 1.43 10.90 20.38
C ARG A 30 2.56 10.31 21.22
N MET A 31 2.68 8.98 21.26
CA MET A 31 3.60 8.29 22.16
C MET A 31 4.99 8.06 21.56
N LEU A 32 5.06 7.85 20.25
CA LEU A 32 6.27 7.38 19.55
C LEU A 32 6.77 8.38 18.50
N GLY A 33 5.92 9.31 18.06
CA GLY A 33 6.22 10.28 17.01
C GLY A 33 5.89 9.79 15.60
N GLU A 34 5.98 10.69 14.63
CA GLU A 34 5.54 10.48 13.24
C GLU A 34 6.44 9.50 12.47
N GLU A 35 7.74 9.49 12.77
CA GLU A 35 8.73 8.66 12.06
C GLU A 35 8.84 7.23 12.61
N HIS A 36 8.20 6.93 13.74
CA HIS A 36 8.34 5.64 14.38
C HIS A 36 7.72 4.52 13.52
N PRO A 37 8.39 3.37 13.34
CA PRO A 37 7.90 2.27 12.50
C PRO A 37 6.47 1.83 12.83
N SER A 38 6.10 1.77 14.12
CA SER A 38 4.74 1.44 14.56
C SER A 38 3.70 2.48 14.14
N THR A 39 4.03 3.78 14.18
CA THR A 39 3.15 4.86 13.70
C THR A 39 2.94 4.70 12.19
N LEU A 40 4.00 4.52 11.43
CA LEU A 40 3.94 4.34 9.98
C LEU A 40 3.16 3.08 9.57
N THR A 41 3.30 1.98 10.32
CA THR A 41 2.51 0.77 10.12
C THR A 41 1.03 1.01 10.42
N SER A 42 0.70 1.72 11.50
CA SER A 42 -0.70 2.05 11.82
C SER A 42 -1.37 2.93 10.77
N MET A 43 -0.64 3.90 10.21
CA MET A 43 -1.12 4.74 9.09
C MET A 43 -1.37 3.89 7.84
N GLY A 44 -0.49 2.95 7.52
CA GLY A 44 -0.68 2.02 6.39
C GLY A 44 -1.89 1.10 6.57
N ASN A 45 -2.19 0.66 7.79
CA ASN A 45 -3.40 -0.12 8.08
C ASN A 45 -4.66 0.72 7.88
N LEU A 46 -4.67 1.95 8.41
CA LEU A 46 -5.79 2.88 8.23
C LEU A 46 -6.04 3.18 6.74
N ALA A 47 -4.98 3.37 5.95
CA ALA A 47 -5.09 3.56 4.50
C ALA A 47 -5.71 2.34 3.81
N SER A 48 -5.30 1.11 4.17
CA SER A 48 -5.93 -0.12 3.68
C SER A 48 -7.42 -0.16 4.03
N THR A 49 -7.77 0.19 5.27
CA THR A 49 -9.18 0.25 5.71
C THR A 49 -9.97 1.26 4.86
N TYR A 50 -9.44 2.46 4.60
CA TYR A 50 -10.07 3.44 3.70
C TYR A 50 -10.23 2.92 2.26
N ARG A 51 -9.21 2.27 1.71
CA ARG A 51 -9.29 1.70 0.36
C ARG A 51 -10.42 0.68 0.24
N ASN A 52 -10.59 -0.19 1.23
CA ASN A 52 -11.68 -1.18 1.27
C ASN A 52 -13.08 -0.56 1.44
N GLN A 53 -13.16 0.67 1.97
CA GLN A 53 -14.39 1.45 2.01
C GLN A 53 -14.64 2.26 0.73
N GLY A 54 -13.77 2.19 -0.28
CA GLY A 54 -13.85 3.02 -1.49
C GLY A 54 -13.37 4.47 -1.28
N ARG A 55 -12.74 4.77 -0.14
CA ARG A 55 -12.21 6.10 0.21
C ARG A 55 -10.77 6.26 -0.28
N TRP A 56 -10.57 6.10 -1.58
CA TRP A 56 -9.24 6.00 -2.19
C TRP A 56 -8.37 7.25 -2.03
N LYS A 57 -8.99 8.45 -1.98
CA LYS A 57 -8.24 9.70 -1.77
C LYS A 57 -7.63 9.80 -0.37
N GLU A 58 -8.37 9.39 0.64
CA GLU A 58 -7.87 9.38 2.02
C GLU A 58 -6.80 8.29 2.22
N ALA A 59 -6.94 7.15 1.53
CA ALA A 59 -5.89 6.13 1.48
C ALA A 59 -4.61 6.67 0.82
N GLU A 60 -4.74 7.33 -0.33
CA GLU A 60 -3.63 7.92 -1.09
C GLU A 60 -2.83 8.92 -0.22
N GLU A 61 -3.52 9.84 0.46
CA GLU A 61 -2.88 10.84 1.32
C GLU A 61 -2.00 10.20 2.42
N LEU A 62 -2.53 9.16 3.08
CA LEU A 62 -1.79 8.43 4.10
C LEU A 62 -0.62 7.63 3.50
N GLU A 63 -0.83 6.93 2.39
CA GLU A 63 0.18 6.12 1.74
C GLU A 63 1.36 6.94 1.22
N VAL A 64 1.09 8.11 0.62
CA VAL A 64 2.13 9.06 0.20
C VAL A 64 2.95 9.51 1.41
N ARG A 65 2.29 9.91 2.50
CA ARG A 65 2.97 10.35 3.72
C ARG A 65 3.85 9.26 4.33
N VAL A 66 3.34 8.03 4.40
CA VAL A 66 4.09 6.87 4.91
C VAL A 66 5.27 6.57 4.00
N ARG A 67 5.09 6.53 2.67
CA ARG A 67 6.15 6.24 1.71
C ARG A 67 7.29 7.27 1.81
N GLU A 68 6.98 8.55 1.80
CA GLU A 68 8.00 9.61 1.87
C GLU A 68 8.73 9.60 3.22
N THR A 69 8.03 9.32 4.32
CA THR A 69 8.68 9.20 5.63
C THR A 69 9.59 7.97 5.70
N ARG A 70 9.13 6.80 5.21
CA ARG A 70 9.97 5.58 5.15
C ARG A 70 11.17 5.76 4.24
N LYS A 71 10.99 6.40 3.08
CA LYS A 71 12.08 6.76 2.17
C LYS A 71 13.14 7.62 2.88
N ARG A 72 12.73 8.64 3.63
CA ARG A 72 13.65 9.51 4.39
C ARG A 72 14.38 8.76 5.51
N VAL A 73 13.67 7.94 6.28
CA VAL A 73 14.19 7.32 7.51
C VAL A 73 14.95 6.01 7.24
N LEU A 74 14.47 5.21 6.29
CA LEU A 74 14.96 3.85 6.02
C LEU A 74 15.70 3.73 4.68
N GLY A 75 15.49 4.68 3.77
CA GLY A 75 15.98 4.63 2.39
C GLY A 75 14.95 4.09 1.41
N GLU A 76 15.20 4.34 0.12
CA GLU A 76 14.32 3.97 -1.00
C GLU A 76 14.21 2.45 -1.19
N GLU A 77 15.30 1.71 -0.98
CA GLU A 77 15.38 0.26 -1.19
C GLU A 77 14.91 -0.57 0.01
N HIS A 78 14.55 0.07 1.13
CA HIS A 78 14.15 -0.66 2.33
C HIS A 78 12.83 -1.42 2.07
N PRO A 79 12.69 -2.70 2.48
CA PRO A 79 11.49 -3.50 2.21
C PRO A 79 10.18 -2.82 2.60
N SER A 80 10.12 -2.17 3.77
CA SER A 80 8.95 -1.38 4.19
C SER A 80 8.61 -0.19 3.28
N THR A 81 9.61 0.47 2.68
CA THR A 81 9.41 1.54 1.69
C THR A 81 8.81 0.95 0.41
N LEU A 82 9.33 -0.19 -0.04
CA LEU A 82 8.81 -0.92 -1.21
C LEU A 82 7.39 -1.43 -0.99
N THR A 83 7.04 -1.88 0.23
CA THR A 83 5.65 -2.22 0.57
C THR A 83 4.71 -1.01 0.50
N SER A 84 5.15 0.17 0.95
CA SER A 84 4.35 1.40 0.75
C SER A 84 4.19 1.78 -0.71
N MET A 85 5.22 1.57 -1.53
CA MET A 85 5.19 1.79 -2.97
C MET A 85 4.18 0.87 -3.67
N HIS A 86 4.19 -0.41 -3.33
CA HIS A 86 3.21 -1.39 -3.81
C HIS A 86 1.77 -0.99 -3.45
N ASN A 87 1.52 -0.63 -2.19
CA ASN A 87 0.18 -0.23 -1.75
C ASN A 87 -0.33 1.01 -2.50
N LEU A 88 0.52 2.04 -2.63
CA LEU A 88 0.20 3.26 -3.36
C LEU A 88 -0.11 2.99 -4.83
N ALA A 89 0.60 2.06 -5.47
CA ALA A 89 0.33 1.67 -6.85
C ALA A 89 -1.09 1.10 -7.00
N PHE A 90 -1.52 0.23 -6.07
CA PHE A 90 -2.88 -0.30 -6.07
C PHE A 90 -3.93 0.78 -5.85
N THR A 91 -3.69 1.73 -4.95
CA THR A 91 -4.59 2.86 -4.74
C THR A 91 -4.70 3.75 -5.98
N TRP A 92 -3.58 3.99 -6.69
CA TRP A 92 -3.60 4.72 -7.96
C TRP A 92 -4.34 3.98 -9.07
N LYS A 93 -4.23 2.65 -9.12
CA LYS A 93 -5.05 1.84 -10.03
C LYS A 93 -6.54 2.01 -9.74
N ASP A 94 -6.95 1.93 -8.47
CA ASP A 94 -8.36 2.11 -8.06
C ASP A 94 -8.87 3.53 -8.35
N LEU A 95 -7.96 4.51 -8.41
CA LEU A 95 -8.23 5.90 -8.83
C LEU A 95 -8.16 6.11 -10.36
N GLU A 96 -8.12 5.03 -11.14
CA GLU A 96 -8.01 5.04 -12.61
C GLU A 96 -6.74 5.70 -13.17
N ARG A 97 -5.72 5.91 -12.33
CA ARG A 97 -4.40 6.42 -12.73
C ARG A 97 -3.49 5.27 -13.15
N TRP A 98 -3.92 4.54 -14.17
CA TRP A 98 -3.31 3.28 -14.61
C TRP A 98 -1.83 3.42 -15.00
N GLU A 99 -1.46 4.47 -15.72
CA GLU A 99 -0.09 4.70 -16.16
C GLU A 99 0.85 4.92 -14.97
N ASP A 100 0.47 5.82 -14.05
CA ASP A 100 1.21 6.09 -12.82
C ASP A 100 1.35 4.83 -11.95
N ALA A 101 0.24 4.09 -11.79
CA ALA A 101 0.19 2.85 -11.03
C ALA A 101 1.12 1.78 -11.61
N MET A 102 1.08 1.59 -12.93
CA MET A 102 1.92 0.63 -13.64
C MET A 102 3.40 0.97 -13.49
N GLN A 103 3.76 2.24 -13.71
CA GLN A 103 5.14 2.69 -13.58
C GLN A 103 5.66 2.50 -12.15
N LEU A 104 4.84 2.83 -11.14
CA LEU A 104 5.19 2.68 -9.74
C LEU A 104 5.36 1.20 -9.34
N LEU A 105 4.47 0.32 -9.79
CA LEU A 105 4.55 -1.11 -9.52
C LEU A 105 5.75 -1.75 -10.23
N GLN A 106 6.06 -1.35 -11.46
CA GLN A 106 7.23 -1.83 -12.20
C GLN A 106 8.53 -1.46 -11.49
N ASP A 107 8.65 -0.23 -10.99
CA ASP A 107 9.82 0.19 -10.19
C ASP A 107 9.90 -0.62 -8.88
N CYS A 108 8.76 -0.83 -8.21
CA CYS A 108 8.69 -1.66 -7.00
C CYS A 108 9.17 -3.10 -7.23
N VAL A 109 8.75 -3.77 -8.30
CA VAL A 109 9.16 -5.14 -8.64
C VAL A 109 10.67 -5.20 -8.85
N ARG A 110 11.21 -4.29 -9.66
CA ARG A 110 12.65 -4.23 -9.97
C ARG A 110 13.49 -4.08 -8.71
N ARG A 111 13.07 -3.20 -7.80
CA ARG A 111 13.77 -2.97 -6.53
C ARG A 111 13.67 -4.16 -5.59
N ARG A 112 12.47 -4.74 -5.45
CA ARG A 112 12.27 -5.96 -4.65
C ARG A 112 13.11 -7.13 -5.16
N GLU A 113 13.22 -7.30 -6.47
CA GLU A 113 14.09 -8.32 -7.05
C GLU A 113 15.56 -8.12 -6.68
N ASN A 114 16.07 -6.87 -6.75
CA ASN A 114 17.44 -6.55 -6.38
C ASN A 114 17.72 -6.74 -4.88
N VAL A 115 16.76 -6.41 -4.01
CA VAL A 115 16.96 -6.38 -2.55
C VAL A 115 16.63 -7.74 -1.90
N LEU A 116 15.56 -8.40 -2.35
CA LEU A 116 14.99 -9.60 -1.73
C LEU A 116 15.20 -10.86 -2.58
N GLY A 117 15.46 -10.70 -3.87
CA GLY A 117 15.49 -11.79 -4.86
C GLY A 117 14.12 -12.02 -5.53
N ALA A 118 14.17 -12.67 -6.70
CA ALA A 118 12.98 -12.97 -7.52
C ALA A 118 11.99 -13.93 -6.81
N GLU A 119 12.51 -14.90 -6.06
CA GLU A 119 11.71 -15.93 -5.35
C GLU A 119 11.10 -15.43 -4.03
N HIS A 120 11.37 -14.19 -3.62
CA HIS A 120 10.78 -13.66 -2.40
C HIS A 120 9.26 -13.48 -2.58
N PRO A 121 8.41 -13.87 -1.59
CA PRO A 121 6.95 -13.77 -1.72
C PRO A 121 6.45 -12.38 -2.13
N ASP A 122 7.01 -11.32 -1.56
CA ASP A 122 6.63 -9.95 -1.91
C ASP A 122 7.01 -9.59 -3.35
N THR A 123 8.16 -10.07 -3.85
CA THR A 123 8.59 -9.85 -5.23
C THR A 123 7.64 -10.55 -6.19
N MET A 124 7.40 -11.85 -5.97
CA MET A 124 6.48 -12.66 -6.77
C MET A 124 5.06 -12.08 -6.78
N SER A 125 4.56 -11.65 -5.62
CA SER A 125 3.23 -11.03 -5.51
C SER A 125 3.14 -9.75 -6.34
N SER A 126 4.13 -8.86 -6.25
CA SER A 126 4.14 -7.64 -7.07
C SER A 126 4.34 -7.93 -8.56
N ALA A 127 5.15 -8.93 -8.92
CA ALA A 127 5.40 -9.30 -10.31
C ALA A 127 4.15 -9.93 -10.95
N SER A 128 3.46 -10.81 -10.24
CA SER A 128 2.19 -11.38 -10.69
C SER A 128 1.16 -10.28 -10.90
N ALA A 129 1.02 -9.36 -9.94
CA ALA A 129 0.10 -8.23 -10.07
C ALA A 129 0.44 -7.37 -11.29
N LEU A 130 1.72 -7.12 -11.56
CA LEU A 130 2.17 -6.36 -12.73
C LEU A 130 1.77 -7.07 -14.03
N SER A 131 2.05 -8.36 -14.16
CA SER A 131 1.67 -9.14 -15.34
C SER A 131 0.16 -9.18 -15.56
N ASP A 132 -0.64 -9.31 -14.49
CA ASP A 132 -2.09 -9.25 -14.59
C ASP A 132 -2.57 -7.88 -15.11
N TRP A 133 -1.96 -6.79 -14.62
CA TRP A 133 -2.32 -5.44 -15.05
C TRP A 133 -1.92 -5.19 -16.51
N GLU A 134 -0.77 -5.68 -16.96
CA GLU A 134 -0.32 -5.57 -18.36
C GLU A 134 -1.28 -6.28 -19.31
N LEU A 135 -1.75 -7.47 -18.93
CA LEU A 135 -2.74 -8.24 -19.71
C LEU A 135 -4.08 -7.51 -19.79
N ASP A 136 -4.55 -6.93 -18.69
CA ASP A 136 -5.82 -6.22 -18.68
C ASP A 136 -5.74 -4.87 -19.42
N PHE A 137 -4.63 -4.13 -19.26
CA PHE A 137 -4.39 -2.89 -19.98
C PHE A 137 -4.35 -3.12 -21.50
N GLY A 138 -3.71 -4.20 -21.95
CA GLY A 138 -3.69 -4.62 -23.35
C GLY A 138 -5.09 -4.96 -23.90
N LYS A 139 -5.96 -5.60 -23.11
CA LYS A 139 -7.35 -5.84 -23.53
C LYS A 139 -8.18 -4.57 -23.60
N THR A 140 -7.95 -3.61 -22.70
CA THR A 140 -8.70 -2.35 -22.68
C THR A 140 -8.28 -1.40 -23.80
N SER A 141 -7.00 -1.34 -24.16
CA SER A 141 -6.51 -0.49 -25.26
C SER A 141 -7.02 -0.94 -26.62
N HIS A 142 -7.22 -2.25 -26.84
CA HIS A 142 -7.83 -2.79 -28.05
C HIS A 142 -9.36 -2.62 -28.17
N LYS A 143 -10.06 -2.17 -27.11
CA LYS A 143 -11.51 -1.89 -27.18
C LYS A 143 -11.84 -0.48 -27.68
N PHE A 144 -10.86 0.41 -27.80
CA PHE A 144 -11.04 1.80 -28.19
C PHE A 144 -10.34 2.18 -29.50
N THR A 145 -9.85 1.19 -30.26
CA THR A 145 -9.31 1.33 -31.62
C THR A 145 -10.18 0.61 -32.63
#